data_AF-A0A538CQA1-F1
#
_entry.id   AF-A0A538CQA1-F1
#
_cell.length_a   1.000
_cell.length_b   1.000
_cell.length_c   1.000
_cell.angle_alpha   90.00
_cell.angle_beta   90.00
_cell.angle_gamma   90.00
#
_symmetry.space_group_name_H-M   'P 1'
#
loop_
_entity.id
_entity.type
_entity.pdbx_description
1 polymer ?
#
loop_
_entity_poly.entity_id
_entity_poly.type
_entity_poly.pdbx_seq_one_letter_code
_entity_poly.pdbx_strand_id
1 'polypeptide(L)'
;MPAIGATLREARMRARIDISEIESETKIRAKYLRALENEEWDLLPGPTYVKSFLRTYADALGLDSRLLLEEYKLRHERLSDIELQPIAPPGSRRGPSTRRSRGGIPRAYVVWFLVLAVLAGIYLLGRSTEDNGTSPPKQPANTPTTPSGGNAGTHKKSKAAPKYARLQVLGTAPVYVCVKAAGNRTLVNGETLAAGGHTNTYRSSRFDVTLGNGSAKMRVNGRLMDVPDVQSGIGYRVTVKGRRTLSPGKRPTCA
;
A
#
# COMPACT_ATOMS: atom_id res chain seq x y z
N MET A 1 2.97 11.20 42.10
CA MET A 1 1.80 11.54 41.26
C MET A 1 0.93 10.30 41.10
N PRO A 2 -0.41 10.43 41.07
CA PRO A 2 -1.30 9.31 40.76
C PRO A 2 -0.93 8.67 39.40
N ALA A 3 -1.32 7.41 39.21
CA ALA A 3 -1.15 6.73 37.94
C ALA A 3 -1.90 7.48 36.82
N ILE A 4 -1.36 7.47 35.61
CA ILE A 4 -1.94 8.11 34.41
C ILE A 4 -3.34 7.54 34.18
N GLY A 5 -3.47 6.22 34.21
CA GLY A 5 -4.75 5.53 33.99
C GLY A 5 -5.80 5.89 35.03
N ALA A 6 -5.40 5.94 36.30
CA ALA A 6 -6.28 6.37 37.40
C ALA A 6 -6.77 7.81 37.21
N THR A 7 -5.89 8.71 36.78
CA THR A 7 -6.21 10.12 36.53
C THR A 7 -7.24 10.26 35.40
N LEU A 8 -7.06 9.54 34.30
CA LEU A 8 -8.01 9.51 33.18
C LEU A 8 -9.38 8.97 33.62
N ARG A 9 -9.39 7.84 34.33
CA ARG A 9 -10.62 7.20 34.80
C ARG A 9 -11.37 8.11 35.76
N GLU A 10 -10.67 8.73 36.70
CA GLU A 10 -11.29 9.64 37.66
C GLU A 10 -11.89 10.88 36.98
N ALA A 11 -11.17 11.46 36.01
CA ALA A 11 -11.66 12.58 35.23
C ALA A 11 -12.93 12.22 34.43
N ARG A 12 -12.94 11.06 33.75
CA ARG A 12 -14.13 10.57 33.04
C ARG A 12 -15.30 10.37 33.98
N MET A 13 -15.09 9.70 35.12
CA MET A 13 -16.14 9.44 36.10
C MET A 13 -16.68 10.74 36.72
N ARG A 14 -15.81 11.73 36.98
CA ARG A 14 -16.19 13.05 37.49
C ARG A 14 -17.02 13.84 36.46
N ALA A 15 -16.68 13.72 35.19
CA ALA A 15 -17.46 14.27 34.08
C ALA A 15 -18.76 13.49 33.80
N ARG A 16 -18.96 12.33 34.46
CA ARG A 16 -20.09 11.41 34.26
C ARG A 16 -20.24 10.92 32.81
N ILE A 17 -19.13 10.84 32.08
CA ILE A 17 -19.10 10.39 30.69
C ILE A 17 -18.96 8.86 30.67
N ASP A 18 -19.80 8.19 29.89
CA ASP A 18 -19.66 6.75 29.68
C ASP A 18 -18.52 6.44 28.70
N ILE A 19 -17.92 5.26 28.83
CA ILE A 19 -16.83 4.84 27.94
C ILE A 19 -17.29 4.72 26.47
N SER A 20 -18.57 4.45 26.22
CA SER A 20 -19.13 4.40 24.85
C SER A 20 -19.32 5.79 24.25
N GLU A 21 -19.65 6.78 25.08
CA GLU A 21 -19.79 8.18 24.67
C GLU A 21 -18.43 8.76 24.26
N ILE A 22 -17.40 8.55 25.08
CA ILE A 22 -16.05 9.02 24.75
C ILE A 22 -15.44 8.27 23.56
N GLU A 23 -15.79 6.99 23.36
CA GLU A 23 -15.45 6.26 22.13
C GLU A 23 -16.07 6.92 20.90
N SER A 24 -17.33 7.36 21.02
CA SER A 24 -18.04 8.04 19.93
C SER A 24 -17.44 9.42 19.61
N GLU A 25 -16.97 10.14 20.63
CA GLU A 25 -16.36 11.47 20.48
C GLU A 25 -14.94 11.38 19.90
N THR A 26 -14.08 10.57 20.53
CA THR A 26 -12.66 10.48 20.18
C THR A 26 -12.38 9.56 18.98
N LYS A 27 -13.35 8.71 18.61
CA LYS A 27 -13.18 7.61 17.63
C LYS A 27 -12.14 6.57 18.03
N ILE A 28 -11.71 6.56 19.30
CA ILE A 28 -10.82 5.54 19.85
C ILE A 28 -11.70 4.42 20.40
N ARG A 29 -11.43 3.18 19.99
CA ARG A 29 -12.25 2.04 20.43
C ARG A 29 -12.26 1.91 21.95
N ALA A 30 -13.41 1.59 22.55
CA ALA A 30 -13.57 1.49 24.01
C ALA A 30 -12.56 0.53 24.66
N LYS A 31 -12.17 -0.55 23.97
CA LYS A 31 -11.13 -1.47 24.46
C LYS A 31 -9.78 -0.79 24.71
N TYR A 32 -9.42 0.20 23.90
CA TYR A 32 -8.15 0.93 24.05
C TYR A 32 -8.26 2.03 25.09
N LEU A 33 -9.42 2.68 25.22
CA LEU A 33 -9.68 3.64 26.29
C LEU A 33 -9.63 2.97 27.67
N ARG A 34 -10.21 1.78 27.80
CA ARG A 34 -10.09 0.95 29.01
C ARG A 34 -8.65 0.53 29.28
N ALA A 35 -7.91 0.15 28.22
CA ALA A 35 -6.49 -0.17 28.36
C ALA A 35 -5.68 1.04 28.86
N LEU A 36 -5.98 2.26 28.41
CA LEU A 36 -5.37 3.48 28.95
C LEU A 36 -5.72 3.72 30.42
N GLU A 37 -6.99 3.54 30.81
CA GLU A 37 -7.43 3.68 32.20
C GLU A 37 -6.80 2.65 33.15
N ASN A 38 -6.50 1.46 32.64
CA ASN A 38 -5.86 0.38 33.40
C ASN A 38 -4.34 0.33 33.24
N GLU A 39 -3.74 1.24 32.45
CA GLU A 39 -2.32 1.21 32.07
C GLU A 39 -1.86 -0.12 31.44
N GLU A 40 -2.76 -0.79 30.73
CA GLU A 40 -2.49 -2.02 29.97
C GLU A 40 -1.88 -1.67 28.60
N TRP A 41 -0.67 -1.09 28.62
CA TRP A 41 -0.02 -0.55 27.42
C TRP A 41 0.20 -1.60 26.31
N ASP A 42 0.41 -2.86 26.68
CA ASP A 42 0.64 -3.99 25.76
C ASP A 42 -0.60 -4.33 24.89
N LEU A 43 -1.80 -3.92 25.31
CA LEU A 43 -3.02 -4.12 24.53
C LEU A 43 -3.22 -3.05 23.45
N LEU A 44 -2.43 -1.98 23.48
CA LEU A 44 -2.48 -0.91 22.50
C LEU A 44 -1.74 -1.33 21.22
N PRO A 45 -2.10 -0.81 20.04
CA PRO A 45 -1.51 -1.24 18.76
C PRO A 45 -0.02 -0.93 18.58
N GLY A 46 0.62 -0.26 19.54
CA GLY A 46 2.03 0.09 19.53
C GLY A 46 2.31 1.41 20.28
N PRO A 47 3.59 1.68 20.64
CA PRO A 47 3.99 2.81 21.49
C PRO A 47 3.65 4.18 20.90
N THR A 48 3.63 4.31 19.57
CA THR A 48 3.23 5.56 18.89
C THR A 48 1.75 5.87 19.10
N TYR A 49 0.90 4.83 19.09
CA TYR A 49 -0.55 4.98 19.29
C TYR A 49 -0.90 5.36 20.72
N VAL A 50 -0.10 4.92 21.70
CA VAL A 50 -0.29 5.29 23.10
C VAL A 50 -0.28 6.80 23.28
N LYS A 51 0.72 7.49 22.70
CA LYS A 51 0.85 8.95 22.82
C LYS A 51 -0.31 9.67 22.15
N SER A 52 -0.73 9.23 20.96
CA SER A 52 -1.87 9.84 20.27
C SER A 52 -3.16 9.65 21.05
N PHE A 53 -3.43 8.44 21.54
CA PHE A 53 -4.66 8.15 22.26
C PHE A 53 -4.70 8.82 23.63
N LEU A 54 -3.56 8.84 24.34
CA LEU A 54 -3.43 9.54 25.61
C LEU A 54 -3.70 11.04 25.44
N ARG A 55 -3.14 11.65 24.39
CA ARG A 55 -3.41 13.06 24.07
C ARG A 55 -4.89 13.31 23.80
N THR A 56 -5.45 12.60 22.82
CA THR A 56 -6.84 12.79 22.39
C THR A 56 -7.82 12.54 23.53
N TYR A 57 -7.57 11.52 24.36
CA TYR A 57 -8.44 11.22 25.49
C TYR A 57 -8.32 12.26 26.61
N ALA A 58 -7.10 12.69 26.94
CA ALA A 58 -6.89 13.76 27.92
C ALA A 58 -7.55 15.08 27.48
N ASP A 59 -7.38 15.46 26.22
CA ASP A 59 -7.98 16.68 25.65
C ASP A 59 -9.52 16.62 25.71
N ALA A 60 -10.12 15.46 25.37
CA ALA A 60 -11.57 15.26 25.44
C ALA A 60 -12.11 15.30 26.88
N LEU A 61 -11.30 14.92 27.87
CA LEU A 61 -11.64 15.03 29.29
C LEU A 61 -11.29 16.39 29.90
N GLY A 62 -10.78 17.35 29.11
CA GLY A 62 -10.35 18.67 29.59
C GLY A 62 -9.13 18.64 30.52
N LEU A 63 -8.31 17.59 30.44
CA LEU A 63 -7.06 17.45 31.19
C LEU A 63 -5.89 18.08 30.42
N ASP A 64 -4.82 18.43 31.14
CA ASP A 64 -3.56 18.82 30.49
C ASP A 64 -2.86 17.59 29.89
N SER A 65 -3.06 17.41 28.59
CA SER A 65 -2.45 16.31 27.83
C SER A 65 -0.93 16.38 27.79
N ARG A 66 -0.30 17.56 27.93
CA ARG A 66 1.17 17.68 27.93
C ARG A 66 1.76 17.03 29.17
N LEU A 67 1.18 17.31 30.33
CA LEU A 67 1.65 16.77 31.61
C LEU A 67 1.54 15.24 31.65
N LEU A 68 0.42 14.69 31.17
CA LEU A 68 0.23 13.23 31.11
C LEU A 68 1.18 12.56 30.11
N LEU A 69 1.46 13.22 28.97
CA LEU A 69 2.43 12.72 28.01
C LEU A 69 3.85 12.73 28.56
N GLU A 70 4.26 13.79 29.26
CA GLU A 70 5.59 13.87 29.88
C GLU A 70 5.77 12.76 30.92
N GLU A 71 4.76 12.55 31.78
CA GLU A 71 4.78 11.46 32.76
C GLU A 71 4.87 10.08 32.07
N TYR A 72 4.11 9.87 30.99
CA TYR A 72 4.18 8.64 30.21
C TYR A 72 5.59 8.41 29.65
N LYS A 73 6.20 9.44 29.06
CA LYS A 73 7.57 9.37 28.51
C LYS A 73 8.59 9.04 29.58
N LEU A 74 8.53 9.71 30.73
CA LEU A 74 9.47 9.48 31.83
C LEU A 74 9.44 8.04 32.33
N ARG A 75 8.25 7.42 32.39
CA ARG A 75 8.07 6.05 32.88
C ARG A 75 8.33 4.96 31.84
N HIS A 76 7.95 5.18 30.57
CA HIS A 76 7.91 4.11 29.57
C HIS A 76 8.91 4.27 28.41
N GLU A 77 9.34 5.49 28.08
CA GLU A 77 10.36 5.69 27.03
C GLU A 77 11.77 5.39 27.55
N ARG A 78 12.06 5.78 28.79
CA ARG A 78 13.38 5.52 29.39
C ARG A 78 13.67 4.03 29.55
N LEU A 79 12.64 3.18 29.59
CA LEU A 79 12.76 1.72 29.65
C LEU A 79 12.82 1.06 28.26
N SER A 80 12.17 1.63 27.24
CA SER A 80 12.16 1.07 25.88
C SER A 80 13.42 1.37 25.08
N ASP A 81 14.16 2.44 25.40
CA ASP A 81 15.53 2.66 24.88
C ASP A 81 16.59 1.75 25.55
N ILE A 82 16.23 1.04 26.64
CA ILE A 82 17.08 0.06 27.34
C ILE A 82 16.68 -1.39 26.98
N GLU A 83 15.84 -1.59 25.96
CA GLU A 83 15.83 -2.86 25.25
C GLU A 83 17.06 -2.89 24.34
N LEU A 84 18.24 -3.13 24.94
CA LEU A 84 19.48 -3.44 24.26
C LEU A 84 19.18 -4.56 23.27
N GLN A 85 19.05 -4.23 21.98
CA GLN A 85 19.26 -5.23 20.95
C GLN A 85 20.70 -5.72 21.15
N PRO A 86 20.93 -7.01 21.46
CA PRO A 86 22.28 -7.54 21.40
C PRO A 86 22.76 -7.31 19.97
N ILE A 87 23.97 -6.76 19.82
CA ILE A 87 24.66 -6.67 18.55
C ILE A 87 25.01 -8.11 18.13
N ALA A 88 24.02 -8.83 17.63
CA ALA A 88 24.20 -10.14 17.05
C ALA A 88 24.41 -9.94 15.54
N PRO A 89 25.47 -10.52 14.95
CA PRO A 89 25.69 -10.46 13.52
C PRO A 89 24.55 -11.21 12.82
N PRO A 90 23.86 -10.65 11.80
CA PRO A 90 22.71 -11.32 11.20
C PRO A 90 23.20 -12.39 10.22
N GLY A 91 23.58 -13.55 10.77
CA GLY A 91 23.88 -14.78 10.06
C GLY A 91 23.05 -15.93 10.61
N SER A 92 22.13 -16.42 9.78
CA SER A 92 21.50 -17.75 9.84
C SER A 92 20.35 -18.03 10.83
N ARG A 93 19.16 -18.15 10.23
CA ARG A 93 18.15 -19.23 10.33
C ARG A 93 17.47 -19.55 11.68
N ARG A 94 16.13 -19.43 11.61
CA ARG A 94 15.05 -20.33 12.10
C ARG A 94 14.90 -20.46 13.63
N GLY A 95 13.72 -20.27 14.21
CA GLY A 95 12.40 -20.21 13.57
C GLY A 95 11.25 -19.82 14.51
N PRO A 96 10.00 -19.89 14.03
CA PRO A 96 8.83 -19.62 14.85
C PRO A 96 8.40 -20.88 15.60
N SER A 97 8.39 -20.81 16.93
CA SER A 97 7.61 -21.70 17.77
C SER A 97 6.11 -21.41 17.56
N THR A 98 5.34 -22.47 17.70
CA THR A 98 4.01 -22.64 17.13
C THR A 98 2.95 -21.81 17.83
N ARG A 99 2.11 -21.12 17.06
CA ARG A 99 0.68 -20.99 17.43
C ARG A 99 -0.19 -21.35 16.23
N ARG A 100 -0.63 -22.61 16.23
CA ARG A 100 -1.75 -23.11 15.43
C ARG A 100 -2.95 -22.20 15.66
N SER A 101 -3.44 -21.59 14.59
CA SER A 101 -4.83 -21.15 14.50
C SER A 101 -5.48 -21.99 13.42
N ARG A 102 -6.47 -22.79 13.81
CA ARG A 102 -7.27 -23.65 12.92
C ARG A 102 -7.85 -22.80 11.78
N GLY A 103 -7.50 -23.15 10.55
CA GLY A 103 -8.05 -22.54 9.35
C GLY A 103 -9.53 -22.82 9.21
N GLY A 104 -10.36 -21.84 9.54
CA GLY A 104 -11.70 -21.72 8.99
C GLY A 104 -11.62 -21.00 7.64
N ILE A 105 -12.34 -21.49 6.63
CA ILE A 105 -12.46 -20.80 5.34
C ILE A 105 -13.00 -19.39 5.63
N PRO A 106 -12.30 -18.31 5.23
CA PRO A 106 -12.78 -16.95 5.46
C PRO A 106 -14.19 -16.83 4.89
N ARG A 107 -15.14 -16.30 5.68
CA ARG A 107 -16.55 -16.17 5.29
C ARG A 107 -16.74 -15.49 3.92
N ALA A 108 -15.77 -14.68 3.49
CA ALA A 108 -15.69 -14.08 2.16
C ALA A 108 -15.67 -15.11 1.01
N TYR A 109 -14.97 -16.24 1.17
CA TYR A 109 -14.94 -17.30 0.14
C TYR A 109 -16.24 -18.08 0.05
N VAL A 110 -16.97 -18.24 1.16
CA VAL A 110 -18.30 -18.87 1.16
C VAL A 110 -19.29 -17.99 0.40
N VAL A 111 -19.29 -16.68 0.66
CA VAL A 111 -20.14 -15.71 -0.05
C VAL A 111 -19.76 -15.66 -1.53
N TRP A 112 -18.47 -15.62 -1.86
CA TRP A 112 -18.00 -15.62 -3.25
C TRP A 112 -18.39 -16.90 -4.01
N PHE A 113 -18.26 -18.06 -3.37
CA PHE A 113 -18.66 -19.34 -3.97
C PHE A 113 -20.19 -19.41 -4.20
N LEU A 114 -21.00 -18.92 -3.24
CA LEU A 114 -22.46 -18.86 -3.42
C LEU A 114 -22.86 -17.93 -4.57
N VAL A 115 -22.22 -16.77 -4.68
CA VAL A 115 -22.45 -15.83 -5.80
C VAL A 115 -22.08 -16.48 -7.13
N LEU A 116 -20.95 -17.18 -7.20
CA LEU A 116 -20.54 -17.90 -8.41
C LEU A 116 -21.48 -19.06 -8.76
N ALA A 117 -21.94 -19.82 -7.78
CA ALA A 117 -22.87 -20.93 -8.01
C ALA A 117 -24.20 -20.42 -8.57
N VAL A 118 -24.71 -19.28 -8.07
CA VAL A 118 -25.92 -18.64 -8.59
C VAL A 118 -25.71 -18.14 -10.03
N LEU A 119 -24.58 -17.46 -10.30
CA LEU A 119 -24.25 -16.99 -11.64
C LEU A 119 -24.08 -18.14 -12.65
N ALA A 120 -23.46 -19.24 -12.24
CA ALA A 120 -23.31 -20.44 -13.06
C ALA A 120 -24.66 -21.12 -13.32
N GLY A 121 -25.54 -21.19 -12.32
CA GLY A 121 -26.91 -21.68 -12.49
C GLY A 121 -27.69 -20.86 -13.51
N ILE A 122 -27.68 -19.53 -13.39
CA ILE A 122 -28.33 -18.61 -14.35
C ILE A 122 -27.77 -18.81 -15.76
N TYR A 123 -26.44 -18.94 -15.90
CA TYR A 123 -25.81 -19.16 -17.19
C TYR A 123 -26.20 -20.51 -17.83
N LEU A 124 -26.27 -21.58 -17.03
CA LEU A 124 -26.65 -22.90 -17.51
C LEU A 124 -28.15 -22.97 -17.88
N LEU A 125 -29.02 -22.28 -17.14
CA LEU A 125 -30.43 -22.14 -17.51
C LEU A 125 -30.60 -21.33 -18.80
N GLY A 126 -29.75 -20.33 -19.04
CA GLY A 126 -29.76 -19.49 -20.24
C GLY A 126 -29.22 -20.14 -21.53
N ARG A 127 -28.65 -21.36 -21.47
CA ARG A 127 -28.19 -22.07 -22.68
C ARG A 127 -29.24 -22.99 -23.32
N SER A 128 -30.45 -23.07 -22.75
CA SER A 128 -31.49 -24.01 -23.23
C SER A 128 -32.47 -23.39 -24.24
N THR A 129 -32.20 -22.22 -24.78
CA THR A 129 -33.02 -21.59 -25.82
C THR A 129 -32.12 -20.94 -26.85
N GLU A 130 -31.83 -21.67 -27.93
CA GLU A 130 -32.24 -21.31 -29.29
C GLU A 130 -31.46 -22.13 -30.32
N ASP A 131 -32.21 -23.00 -30.99
CA ASP A 131 -31.92 -23.61 -32.28
C ASP A 131 -31.83 -22.55 -33.40
N ASN A 132 -31.41 -23.04 -34.57
CA ASN A 132 -31.29 -22.44 -35.91
C ASN A 132 -29.83 -22.16 -36.29
N GLY A 133 -29.19 -22.84 -37.23
CA GLY A 133 -29.70 -23.59 -38.38
C GLY A 133 -29.04 -23.05 -39.65
N THR A 134 -28.43 -23.93 -40.43
CA THR A 134 -28.05 -23.77 -41.86
C THR A 134 -26.57 -23.47 -42.18
N SER A 135 -25.92 -24.48 -42.75
CA SER A 135 -24.89 -24.42 -43.81
C SER A 135 -25.45 -25.18 -45.03
N PRO A 136 -24.83 -25.22 -46.24
CA PRO A 136 -24.08 -24.26 -47.08
C PRO A 136 -24.68 -24.22 -48.54
N PRO A 137 -24.02 -23.70 -49.63
CA PRO A 137 -23.05 -24.49 -50.41
C PRO A 137 -21.94 -23.64 -51.15
N LYS A 138 -21.35 -24.18 -52.23
CA LYS A 138 -19.91 -24.28 -52.55
C LYS A 138 -19.55 -23.71 -53.96
N GLN A 139 -18.33 -23.14 -54.11
CA GLN A 139 -17.39 -23.15 -55.29
C GLN A 139 -17.74 -22.39 -56.62
N PRO A 140 -16.80 -22.14 -57.60
CA PRO A 140 -15.32 -22.28 -57.64
C PRO A 140 -14.50 -21.14 -58.36
N ALA A 141 -13.18 -21.37 -58.38
CA ALA A 141 -12.00 -20.77 -59.05
C ALA A 141 -12.11 -19.96 -60.37
N ASN A 142 -11.10 -19.09 -60.60
CA ASN A 142 -10.17 -19.14 -61.75
C ASN A 142 -8.91 -18.25 -61.55
N THR A 143 -7.74 -18.84 -61.84
CA THR A 143 -6.38 -18.26 -62.11
C THR A 143 -6.08 -18.58 -63.60
N PRO A 144 -5.00 -18.18 -64.34
CA PRO A 144 -3.72 -17.48 -64.04
C PRO A 144 -3.36 -16.34 -65.07
N THR A 145 -2.29 -15.51 -65.01
CA THR A 145 -0.88 -15.80 -65.38
C THR A 145 -0.01 -14.51 -65.31
N THR A 146 1.02 -14.50 -64.44
CA THR A 146 2.49 -14.13 -64.55
C THR A 146 3.02 -13.34 -65.79
N PRO A 147 4.17 -12.58 -65.78
CA PRO A 147 5.26 -12.44 -64.77
C PRO A 147 5.79 -11.00 -64.47
N SER A 148 6.67 -10.97 -63.46
CA SER A 148 7.93 -10.20 -63.40
C SER A 148 7.95 -8.87 -62.65
N GLY A 149 8.79 -8.85 -61.60
CA GLY A 149 9.64 -7.70 -61.31
C GLY A 149 9.31 -6.93 -60.04
N GLY A 150 10.21 -7.01 -59.06
CA GLY A 150 10.53 -5.84 -58.23
C GLY A 150 10.08 -5.90 -56.78
N ASN A 151 11.01 -6.34 -55.94
CA ASN A 151 11.25 -5.89 -54.56
C ASN A 151 10.11 -6.01 -53.54
N ALA A 152 10.30 -6.98 -52.64
CA ALA A 152 9.77 -7.00 -51.29
C ALA A 152 10.19 -5.74 -50.50
N GLY A 153 9.42 -4.67 -50.68
CA GLY A 153 9.40 -3.54 -49.75
C GLY A 153 8.51 -3.89 -48.57
N THR A 154 9.09 -4.41 -47.49
CA THR A 154 8.41 -4.47 -46.19
C THR A 154 8.04 -3.05 -45.77
N HIS A 155 6.80 -2.62 -46.01
CA HIS A 155 6.26 -1.44 -45.39
C HIS A 155 6.10 -1.72 -43.89
N LYS A 156 7.17 -1.52 -43.12
CA LYS A 156 7.11 -1.30 -41.68
C LYS A 156 6.20 -0.09 -41.48
N LYS A 157 4.93 -0.32 -41.12
CA LYS A 157 4.10 0.71 -40.49
C LYS A 157 4.89 1.23 -39.29
N SER A 158 5.47 2.42 -39.45
CA SER A 158 6.15 3.12 -38.37
C SER A 158 5.14 3.31 -37.24
N LYS A 159 5.28 2.55 -36.15
CA LYS A 159 4.42 2.70 -34.97
C LYS A 159 4.57 4.15 -34.49
N ALA A 160 3.47 4.90 -34.49
CA ALA A 160 3.44 6.25 -33.96
C ALA A 160 4.09 6.30 -32.56
N ALA A 161 4.97 7.28 -32.35
CA ALA A 161 5.72 7.39 -31.11
C ALA A 161 4.76 7.57 -29.91
N PRO A 162 4.96 6.83 -28.79
CA PRO A 162 4.05 6.90 -27.66
C PRO A 162 4.08 8.28 -26.99
N LYS A 163 2.92 8.91 -26.78
CA LYS A 163 2.81 10.24 -26.15
C LYS A 163 3.00 10.23 -24.62
N TYR A 164 2.90 9.06 -23.98
CA TYR A 164 2.93 8.92 -22.52
C TYR A 164 3.81 7.74 -22.10
N ALA A 165 4.49 7.91 -20.97
CA ALA A 165 5.23 6.84 -20.32
C ALA A 165 4.33 6.07 -19.35
N ARG A 166 4.64 4.78 -19.17
CA ARG A 166 4.08 3.94 -18.10
C ARG A 166 5.14 3.71 -17.03
N LEU A 167 4.79 3.93 -15.77
CA LEU A 167 5.69 3.79 -14.63
C LEU A 167 5.08 2.87 -13.58
N GLN A 168 5.88 1.92 -13.10
CA GLN A 168 5.62 1.11 -11.91
C GLN A 168 6.90 1.04 -11.09
N VAL A 169 6.82 1.19 -9.77
CA VAL A 169 7.95 1.01 -8.85
C VAL A 169 7.81 -0.34 -8.18
N LEU A 170 8.91 -1.07 -8.04
CA LEU A 170 9.01 -2.37 -7.40
C LEU A 170 10.02 -2.29 -6.26
N GLY A 171 9.63 -2.62 -5.04
CA GLY A 171 10.53 -2.69 -3.90
C GLY A 171 11.36 -3.97 -3.95
N THR A 172 12.67 -3.86 -3.75
CA THR A 172 13.56 -5.01 -3.51
C THR A 172 13.86 -5.19 -2.02
N ALA A 173 13.70 -4.14 -1.23
CA ALA A 173 13.64 -4.12 0.24
C ALA A 173 12.74 -2.93 0.67
N PRO A 174 12.51 -2.70 1.98
CA PRO A 174 11.76 -1.53 2.46
C PRO A 174 12.27 -0.22 1.87
N VAL A 175 11.42 0.46 1.09
CA VAL A 175 11.75 1.72 0.42
C VAL A 175 10.57 2.67 0.44
N TYR A 176 10.79 3.88 0.94
CA TYR A 176 9.83 4.97 0.83
C TYR A 176 9.71 5.42 -0.63
N VAL A 177 8.49 5.58 -1.14
CA VAL A 177 8.20 5.94 -2.52
C VAL A 177 7.22 7.12 -2.55
N CYS A 178 7.62 8.18 -3.26
CA CYS A 178 6.78 9.31 -3.59
C CYS A 178 6.76 9.49 -5.11
N VAL A 179 5.57 9.55 -5.73
CA VAL A 179 5.42 9.70 -7.18
C VAL A 179 4.44 10.81 -7.49
N LYS A 180 4.86 11.78 -8.30
CA LYS A 180 4.01 12.84 -8.85
C LYS A 180 3.99 12.79 -10.38
N ALA A 181 2.83 13.02 -10.97
CA ALA A 181 2.64 13.17 -12.41
C ALA A 181 2.93 14.61 -12.88
N ALA A 182 2.84 14.82 -14.20
CA ALA A 182 2.76 16.14 -14.79
C ALA A 182 1.61 16.95 -14.14
N GLY A 183 1.81 18.26 -13.97
CA GLY A 183 0.85 19.10 -13.24
C GLY A 183 0.87 18.92 -11.71
N ASN A 184 1.91 18.30 -11.15
CA ASN A 184 2.11 18.12 -9.70
C ASN A 184 1.06 17.24 -8.99
N ARG A 185 0.28 16.46 -9.76
CA ARG A 185 -0.71 15.51 -9.20
C ARG A 185 0.00 14.33 -8.55
N THR A 186 -0.23 14.10 -7.27
CA THR A 186 0.32 12.96 -6.52
C THR A 186 -0.34 11.66 -6.94
N LEU A 187 0.47 10.63 -7.21
CA LEU A 187 0.02 9.28 -7.59
C LEU A 187 0.30 8.25 -6.50
N VAL A 188 1.42 8.43 -5.80
CA VAL A 188 1.79 7.67 -4.60
C VAL A 188 2.17 8.71 -3.56
N ASN A 189 1.37 8.81 -2.50
CA ASN A 189 1.56 9.81 -1.44
C ASN A 189 2.38 9.21 -0.28
N GLY A 190 3.67 8.99 -0.52
CA GLY A 190 4.61 8.59 0.54
C GLY A 190 4.34 7.22 1.15
N GLU A 191 4.41 6.17 0.35
CA GLU A 191 4.19 4.79 0.79
C GLU A 191 5.51 4.03 0.90
N THR A 192 5.64 3.13 1.88
CA THR A 192 6.80 2.22 1.98
C THR A 192 6.49 0.89 1.32
N LEU A 193 7.20 0.57 0.23
CA LEU A 193 7.12 -0.74 -0.41
C LEU A 193 8.04 -1.73 0.31
N ALA A 194 7.52 -2.91 0.65
CA ALA A 194 8.33 -4.03 1.10
C ALA A 194 9.05 -4.74 -0.06
N ALA A 195 9.94 -5.69 0.25
CA ALA A 195 10.55 -6.55 -0.76
C ALA A 195 9.48 -7.32 -1.57
N GLY A 196 9.53 -7.21 -2.89
CA GLY A 196 8.52 -7.78 -3.81
C GLY A 196 7.24 -6.96 -3.92
N GLY A 197 7.04 -5.94 -3.08
CA GLY A 197 5.96 -4.98 -3.18
C GLY A 197 6.09 -4.11 -4.42
N HIS A 198 4.97 -3.61 -4.94
CA HIS A 198 4.98 -2.79 -6.14
C HIS A 198 3.80 -1.83 -6.17
N THR A 199 3.97 -0.71 -6.86
CA THR A 199 2.88 0.24 -7.09
C THR A 199 1.98 -0.23 -8.25
N ASN A 200 0.83 0.42 -8.41
CA ASN A 200 0.09 0.38 -9.66
C ASN A 200 0.94 0.90 -10.83
N THR A 201 0.55 0.50 -12.04
CA THR A 201 1.14 1.08 -13.26
C THR A 201 0.42 2.36 -13.62
N TYR A 202 1.12 3.49 -13.53
CA TYR A 202 0.57 4.80 -13.85
C TYR A 202 0.96 5.25 -15.25
N ARG A 203 0.16 6.14 -15.85
CA ARG A 203 0.39 6.69 -17.19
C ARG A 203 0.44 8.23 -17.15
N SER A 204 1.51 8.82 -17.67
CA SER A 204 1.71 10.27 -17.69
C SER A 204 2.76 10.67 -18.74
N SER A 205 2.74 11.92 -19.19
CA SER A 205 3.79 12.47 -20.06
C SER A 205 5.11 12.66 -19.30
N ARG A 206 5.02 12.87 -17.99
CA ARG A 206 6.13 13.04 -17.06
C ARG A 206 5.78 12.50 -15.68
N PHE A 207 6.75 11.87 -15.03
CA PHE A 207 6.73 11.55 -13.61
C PHE A 207 7.95 12.18 -12.94
N ASP A 208 7.76 12.72 -11.74
CA ASP A 208 8.86 12.94 -10.80
C ASP A 208 8.68 11.93 -9.66
N VAL A 209 9.76 11.24 -9.31
CA VAL A 209 9.79 10.15 -8.34
C VAL A 209 10.85 10.48 -7.30
N THR A 210 10.56 10.25 -6.02
CA THR A 210 11.53 10.23 -4.94
C THR A 210 11.48 8.85 -4.29
N LEU A 211 12.64 8.24 -4.15
CA LEU A 211 12.85 7.00 -3.42
C LEU A 211 13.68 7.31 -2.18
N GLY A 212 13.32 6.73 -1.03
CA GLY A 212 14.03 6.95 0.24
C GLY A 212 15.43 6.33 0.28
N ASN A 213 15.67 5.29 -0.52
CA ASN A 213 16.95 4.59 -0.67
C ASN A 213 17.01 3.89 -2.04
N GLY A 214 18.08 3.13 -2.28
CA GLY A 214 18.33 2.35 -3.50
C GLY A 214 17.58 1.03 -3.63
N SER A 215 16.77 0.65 -2.64
CA SER A 215 16.11 -0.66 -2.54
C SER A 215 14.86 -0.79 -3.42
N ALA A 216 14.93 -0.31 -4.66
CA ALA A 216 13.84 -0.39 -5.62
C ALA A 216 14.34 -0.66 -7.04
N LYS A 217 13.45 -1.20 -7.88
CA LYS A 217 13.55 -1.19 -9.34
C LYS A 217 12.38 -0.41 -9.91
N MET A 218 12.58 0.25 -11.05
CA MET A 218 11.51 0.95 -11.75
C MET A 218 11.23 0.26 -13.08
N ARG A 219 9.98 -0.11 -13.33
CA ARG A 219 9.53 -0.56 -14.65
C ARG A 219 8.99 0.64 -15.43
N VAL A 220 9.71 1.03 -16.48
CA VAL A 220 9.36 2.15 -17.36
C VAL A 220 9.07 1.61 -18.76
N ASN A 221 7.85 1.81 -19.25
CA ASN A 221 7.40 1.30 -20.56
C ASN A 221 7.63 -0.22 -20.73
N GLY A 222 7.52 -0.99 -19.64
CA GLY A 222 7.75 -2.44 -19.63
C GLY A 222 9.20 -2.85 -19.39
N ARG A 223 10.17 -1.96 -19.56
CA ARG A 223 11.59 -2.23 -19.28
C ARG A 223 11.89 -2.03 -17.80
N LEU A 224 12.44 -3.05 -17.16
CA LEU A 224 12.93 -2.96 -15.79
C LEU A 224 14.25 -2.18 -15.77
N MET A 225 14.37 -1.24 -14.83
CA MET A 225 15.54 -0.40 -14.65
C MET A 225 15.96 -0.45 -13.18
N ASP A 226 17.23 -0.74 -12.95
CA ASP A 226 17.79 -0.77 -11.60
C ASP A 226 17.99 0.65 -11.06
N VAL A 227 17.79 0.80 -9.76
CA VAL A 227 18.15 2.00 -9.01
C VAL A 227 19.52 1.73 -8.36
N PRO A 228 20.48 2.67 -8.41
CA PRO A 228 21.74 2.52 -7.70
C PRO A 228 21.51 2.24 -6.22
N ASP A 229 22.31 1.36 -5.64
CA ASP A 229 22.25 1.06 -4.22
C ASP A 229 22.86 2.24 -3.43
N VAL A 230 21.98 3.14 -2.99
CA VAL A 230 22.34 4.34 -2.22
C VAL A 230 21.52 4.39 -0.95
N GLN A 231 22.19 4.72 0.16
CA GLN A 231 21.52 4.87 1.45
C GLN A 231 20.73 6.19 1.57
N SER A 232 21.13 7.22 0.80
CA SER A 232 20.43 8.50 0.76
C SER A 232 19.35 8.50 -0.32
N GLY A 233 18.24 9.20 -0.06
CA GLY A 233 17.14 9.27 -1.00
C GLY A 233 17.58 9.75 -2.39
N ILE A 234 16.97 9.20 -3.44
CA ILE A 234 17.28 9.49 -4.84
C ILE A 234 16.02 9.87 -5.60
N GLY A 235 16.14 10.90 -6.45
CA GLY A 235 15.03 11.39 -7.26
C GLY A 235 15.22 11.12 -8.74
N TYR A 236 14.13 10.84 -9.44
CA TYR A 236 14.11 10.64 -10.89
C TYR A 236 13.02 11.46 -11.57
N ARG A 237 13.33 11.99 -12.75
CA ARG A 237 12.33 12.41 -13.72
C ARG A 237 12.24 11.38 -14.82
N VAL A 238 11.04 10.81 -15.01
CA VAL A 238 10.76 9.79 -16.01
C VAL A 238 9.82 10.37 -17.06
N THR A 239 10.18 10.21 -18.33
CA THR A 239 9.40 10.63 -19.50
C THR A 239 9.38 9.52 -20.54
N VAL A 240 8.66 9.73 -21.65
CA VAL A 240 8.70 8.81 -22.80
C VAL A 240 10.12 8.60 -23.31
N LYS A 241 10.95 9.64 -23.30
CA LYS A 241 12.32 9.62 -23.83
C LYS A 241 13.31 8.88 -22.93
N GLY A 242 12.95 8.63 -21.66
CA GLY A 242 13.81 7.98 -20.70
C GLY A 242 13.75 8.61 -19.30
N ARG A 243 14.71 8.23 -18.46
CA ARG A 243 14.86 8.73 -17.09
C ARG A 243 16.09 9.62 -16.96
N ARG A 244 16.03 10.58 -16.03
CA ARG A 244 17.18 11.34 -15.56
C ARG A 244 17.10 11.50 -14.04
N THR A 245 18.23 11.60 -13.37
CA THR A 245 18.28 11.87 -11.93
C THR A 245 17.90 13.33 -11.63
N LEU A 246 17.38 13.57 -10.42
CA LEU A 246 17.03 14.88 -9.92
C LEU A 246 17.93 15.27 -8.74
N SER A 247 18.41 16.51 -8.76
CA SER A 247 19.11 17.10 -7.61
C SER A 247 18.18 17.21 -6.40
N PRO A 248 18.70 17.18 -5.15
CA PRO A 248 17.90 17.18 -3.92
C PRO A 248 16.77 18.22 -3.88
N GLY A 249 17.04 19.48 -4.22
CA GLY A 249 16.03 20.55 -4.22
C GLY A 249 14.96 20.47 -5.32
N LYS A 250 15.08 19.53 -6.27
CA LYS A 250 14.10 19.31 -7.35
C LYS A 250 13.30 18.03 -7.18
N ARG A 251 13.49 17.31 -6.08
CA ARG A 251 12.79 16.06 -5.77
C ARG A 251 11.38 16.36 -5.28
N PRO A 252 10.35 15.64 -5.73
CA PRO A 252 9.01 15.81 -5.22
C PRO A 252 8.94 15.35 -3.76
N THR A 253 8.22 16.10 -2.95
CA THR A 253 7.83 15.73 -1.59
C THR A 253 6.38 15.27 -1.59
N CYS A 254 6.09 14.19 -0.87
CA CYS A 254 4.74 13.73 -0.60
C CYS A 254 4.41 14.04 0.86
N ALA A 255 3.13 14.29 1.14
CA ALA A 255 2.64 14.73 2.43
C ALA A 255 2.37 13.54 3.35
#